data_AF-A0A953ZZA5-F1
#
_entry.id   AF-A0A953ZZA5-F1
#
_cell.length_a   1.000
_cell.length_b   1.000
_cell.length_c   1.000
_cell.angle_alpha   90.00
_cell.angle_beta   90.00
_cell.angle_gamma   90.00
#
_symmetry.space_group_name_H-M   'P 1'
#
loop_
_entity.id
_entity.type
_entity.pdbx_description
1 polymer ?
#
loop_
_entity_poly.entity_id
_entity_poly.type
_entity_poly.pdbx_seq_one_letter_code
_entity_poly.pdbx_strand_id
1 'polypeptide(L)'
;MLVYGFRCVAAVLLRGWLKVYHRLTFRGLEHLPRDPQQSFVLVANHQSHLDAPALLAALPMRRLHQVFPAAARDYFFTELPRMVFAAVVVNA
;
A
#
# COMPACT_ATOMS: atom_id res chain seq x y z
N MET A 1 -1.72 -9.14 -16.63
CA MET A 1 -0.81 -10.03 -15.86
C MET A 1 0.53 -9.35 -15.53
N LEU A 2 1.18 -8.66 -16.48
CA LEU A 2 2.43 -7.91 -16.23
C LEU A 2 2.32 -6.86 -15.10
N VAL A 3 1.26 -6.04 -15.12
CA VAL A 3 1.04 -5.00 -14.11
C VAL A 3 0.98 -5.61 -12.71
N TYR A 4 0.20 -6.68 -12.54
CA TYR A 4 0.06 -7.40 -11.26
C TYR A 4 1.40 -7.88 -10.71
N GLY A 5 2.24 -8.49 -11.55
CA GLY A 5 3.58 -8.94 -11.16
C GLY A 5 4.45 -7.79 -10.67
N PHE A 6 4.42 -6.65 -11.37
CA PHE A 6 5.19 -5.46 -10.98
C PHE A 6 4.70 -4.85 -9.66
N ARG A 7 3.38 -4.84 -9.40
CA ARG A 7 2.84 -4.40 -8.08
C ARG A 7 3.34 -5.29 -6.94
N CYS A 8 3.34 -6.61 -7.15
CA CYS A 8 3.81 -7.56 -6.16
C CYS A 8 5.30 -7.35 -5.85
N VAL A 9 6.13 -7.17 -6.88
CA VAL A 9 7.55 -6.87 -6.72
C VAL A 9 7.75 -5.56 -5.94
N ALA A 10 7.07 -4.48 -6.35
CA ALA A 10 7.16 -3.20 -5.68
C ALA A 10 6.73 -3.28 -4.21
N ALA A 11 5.67 -4.05 -3.91
CA ALA A 11 5.20 -4.24 -2.55
C ALA A 11 6.18 -5.04 -1.68
N VAL A 12 6.85 -6.05 -2.24
CA VAL A 12 7.90 -6.81 -1.56
C VAL A 12 9.11 -5.90 -1.26
N LEU A 13 9.56 -5.12 -2.24
CA LEU A 13 10.66 -4.17 -2.08
C LEU A 13 10.34 -3.11 -1.02
N LEU A 14 9.13 -2.53 -1.07
CA LEU A 14 8.66 -1.55 -0.10
C LEU A 14 8.63 -2.14 1.31
N ARG A 15 8.11 -3.36 1.49
CA ARG A 15 8.09 -4.05 2.79
C ARG A 15 9.50 -4.33 3.29
N GLY A 16 10.39 -4.78 2.41
CA GLY A 16 11.79 -5.02 2.75
C GLY A 16 12.46 -3.75 3.25
N TRP A 17 12.31 -2.64 2.53
CA TRP A 17 12.86 -1.36 2.91
C TRP A 17 12.27 -0.84 4.24
N LEU A 18 10.95 -0.85 4.41
CA LEU A 18 10.29 -0.44 5.66
C LEU A 18 10.71 -1.32 6.85
N LYS A 19 10.86 -2.63 6.65
CA LYS A 19 11.28 -3.55 7.71
C LYS A 19 12.75 -3.40 8.08
N VAL A 20 13.65 -3.26 7.11
CA VAL A 20 15.10 -3.22 7.36
C VAL A 20 15.56 -1.82 7.78
N TYR A 21 15.20 -0.80 7.00
CA TYR A 21 15.66 0.57 7.24
C TYR A 21 14.87 1.26 8.35
N HIS A 22 13.53 1.21 8.28
CA HIS A 22 12.66 1.85 9.27
C HIS A 22 12.31 0.97 10.47
N ARG A 23 12.70 -0.31 10.47
CA ARG A 23 12.38 -1.28 11.54
C ARG A 23 10.87 -1.34 11.82
N LEU A 24 10.06 -1.16 10.78
CA LEU A 24 8.61 -1.12 10.92
C LEU A 24 8.07 -2.48 11.39
N THR A 25 7.27 -2.45 12.45
CA THR A 25 6.58 -3.64 12.99
C THR A 25 5.07 -3.43 12.94
N PHE A 26 4.35 -4.45 12.47
CA PHE A 26 2.89 -4.46 12.49
C PHE A 26 2.41 -5.30 13.67
N ARG A 27 1.39 -4.82 14.38
CA ARG A 27 0.68 -5.53 15.45
C ARG A 27 -0.80 -5.51 15.14
N GLY A 28 -1.54 -6.53 15.57
CA GLY A 28 -3.00 -6.57 15.37
C GLY A 28 -3.43 -6.95 13.96
N LEU A 29 -2.58 -7.59 13.16
CA LEU A 29 -2.93 -8.02 11.79
C LEU A 29 -4.07 -9.05 11.77
N GLU A 30 -4.26 -9.76 12.88
CA GLU A 30 -5.36 -10.70 13.13
C GLU A 30 -6.75 -10.03 13.10
N HIS A 31 -6.83 -8.71 13.30
CA HIS A 31 -8.08 -7.94 13.19
C HIS A 31 -8.42 -7.56 11.74
N LEU A 32 -7.49 -7.75 10.80
CA LEU A 32 -7.80 -7.50 9.39
C LEU A 32 -8.76 -8.58 8.88
N PRO A 33 -9.78 -8.21 8.10
CA PRO A 33 -10.67 -9.17 7.47
C PRO A 33 -9.87 -10.23 6.67
N ARG A 34 -10.15 -11.51 6.93
CA ARG A 34 -9.46 -12.62 6.24
C ARG A 34 -10.07 -12.92 4.88
N ASP A 35 -11.38 -12.71 4.75
CA ASP A 35 -12.14 -12.88 3.53
C ASP A 35 -11.80 -11.76 2.53
N PRO A 36 -11.11 -12.04 1.42
CA PRO A 36 -10.73 -11.03 0.43
C PRO A 36 -11.90 -10.25 -0.15
N GLN A 37 -13.11 -10.84 -0.19
CA GLN A 37 -14.31 -10.21 -0.71
C GLN A 37 -14.96 -9.24 0.29
N GLN A 38 -14.60 -9.32 1.57
CA GLN A 38 -15.11 -8.40 2.59
C GLN A 38 -14.45 -7.02 2.48
N SER A 39 -15.28 -6.02 2.18
CA SER A 39 -14.90 -4.60 2.17
C SER A 39 -14.76 -4.04 3.58
N PHE A 40 -13.82 -3.11 3.77
CA PHE A 40 -13.65 -2.36 5.01
C PHE A 40 -13.00 -1.00 4.72
N VAL A 41 -13.13 -0.07 5.66
CA VAL A 41 -12.42 1.21 5.64
C VAL A 41 -11.29 1.14 6.65
N LEU A 42 -10.06 1.33 6.19
CA LEU A 42 -8.89 1.45 7.06
C LEU A 42 -8.69 2.92 7.43
N VAL A 43 -8.83 3.24 8.71
CA VAL A 43 -8.67 4.61 9.23
C VAL A 43 -7.41 4.65 10.09
N ALA A 44 -6.58 5.67 9.88
CA ALA A 44 -5.38 5.92 10.66
C ALA A 44 -5.25 7.42 10.94
N ASN A 45 -4.53 7.78 11.99
CA ASN A 45 -4.05 9.15 12.16
C ASN A 45 -3.05 9.51 11.05
N HIS A 46 -2.87 10.81 10.79
CA HIS A 46 -1.92 11.29 9.77
C HIS A 46 -0.80 12.11 10.41
N GLN A 47 0.44 11.71 10.14
CA GLN A 47 1.64 12.34 10.67
C GLN A 47 2.72 12.51 9.60
N SER A 48 2.74 11.70 8.54
CA SER A 48 3.81 11.75 7.54
C SER A 48 3.41 11.23 6.15
N HIS A 49 4.23 11.53 5.15
CA HIS A 49 4.11 10.92 3.82
C HIS A 49 4.32 9.40 3.81
N LEU A 50 4.95 8.83 4.85
CA LEU A 50 5.16 7.39 4.96
C LEU A 50 3.93 6.62 5.44
N ASP A 51 2.86 7.32 5.86
CA ASP A 51 1.68 6.66 6.41
C ASP A 51 0.98 5.79 5.36
N ALA A 52 0.78 6.30 4.14
CA ALA A 52 0.18 5.54 3.06
C ALA A 52 0.97 4.26 2.69
N PRO A 53 2.30 4.32 2.40
CA PRO A 53 3.08 3.12 2.13
C PRO A 53 3.17 2.17 3.33
N ALA A 54 3.19 2.68 4.57
CA ALA A 54 3.19 1.86 5.77
C ALA A 54 1.87 1.07 5.93
N LEU A 55 0.72 1.71 5.70
CA LEU A 55 -0.59 1.06 5.73
C LEU A 55 -0.72 0.02 4.61
N LEU A 56 -0.28 0.34 3.39
CA LEU A 56 -0.25 -0.63 2.28
C LEU A 56 0.67 -1.82 2.60
N ALA A 57 1.80 -1.60 3.26
CA ALA A 57 2.70 -2.67 3.69
C ALA A 57 2.12 -3.58 4.79
N ALA A 58 1.12 -3.12 5.55
CA ALA A 58 0.42 -3.93 6.55
C ALA A 58 -0.57 -4.94 5.94
N LEU A 59 -1.13 -4.65 4.76
CA LEU A 59 -2.21 -5.44 4.17
C LEU A 59 -1.73 -6.77 3.55
N PRO A 60 -2.58 -7.77 3.33
CA PRO A 60 -2.19 -8.97 2.57
C PRO A 60 -1.87 -8.64 1.09
N MET A 61 -0.91 -9.33 0.47
CA MET A 61 -0.56 -9.17 -0.96
C MET A 61 -1.79 -9.23 -1.88
N ARG A 62 -2.72 -10.14 -1.56
CA ARG A 62 -3.95 -10.35 -2.32
C ARG A 62 -4.88 -9.14 -2.27
N ARG A 63 -4.77 -8.25 -1.28
CA ARG A 63 -5.61 -7.03 -1.19
C ARG A 63 -5.00 -5.82 -1.87
N LEU A 64 -3.71 -5.80 -2.18
CA LEU A 64 -3.03 -4.59 -2.69
C LEU A 64 -3.57 -4.03 -4.01
N HIS A 65 -4.31 -4.83 -4.78
CA HIS A 65 -4.95 -4.40 -6.02
C HIS A 65 -6.40 -3.91 -5.81
N GLN A 66 -6.92 -4.04 -4.59
CA GLN A 66 -8.30 -3.70 -4.21
C GLN A 66 -8.33 -2.59 -3.14
N VAL A 67 -7.17 -1.97 -2.86
CA VAL A 67 -7.04 -0.89 -1.88
C VAL A 67 -7.03 0.42 -2.63
N PHE A 68 -7.88 1.34 -2.21
CA PHE A 68 -8.03 2.66 -2.82
C PHE A 68 -7.73 3.70 -1.75
N PRO A 69 -6.50 4.24 -1.69
CA PRO A 69 -6.18 5.25 -0.69
C PRO A 69 -6.91 6.55 -1.03
N ALA A 70 -7.69 7.06 -0.06
CA ALA A 70 -8.49 8.27 -0.24
C ALA A 70 -7.64 9.51 -0.64
N ALA A 71 -6.40 9.60 -0.15
CA ALA A 71 -5.51 10.75 -0.36
C ALA A 71 -4.45 10.53 -1.46
N ALA A 72 -4.41 9.38 -2.13
CA ALA A 72 -3.32 9.12 -3.08
C ALA A 72 -3.51 9.80 -4.45
N ARG A 73 -4.75 10.14 -4.83
CA ARG A 73 -5.03 10.81 -6.11
C ARG A 73 -4.47 12.23 -6.18
N ASP A 74 -4.39 12.93 -5.06
CA ASP A 74 -4.08 14.36 -5.08
C ASP A 74 -2.57 14.64 -4.92
N TYR A 75 -1.78 13.65 -4.48
CA TYR A 75 -0.34 13.81 -4.23
C TYR A 75 0.57 12.96 -5.13
N PHE A 76 0.18 11.74 -5.51
CA PHE A 76 0.99 10.88 -6.38
C PHE A 76 0.76 11.12 -7.89
N PHE A 77 -0.05 12.10 -8.29
CA PHE A 77 -0.39 12.37 -9.69
C PHE A 77 0.08 13.73 -10.20
N THR A 78 1.21 14.24 -9.69
CA THR A 78 1.72 15.55 -10.13
C THR A 78 2.95 15.50 -11.04
N GLU A 79 3.71 14.40 -11.10
CA GLU A 79 4.91 14.29 -11.96
C GLU A 79 5.03 12.90 -12.61
N LEU A 80 5.63 12.81 -13.80
CA LEU A 80 5.71 11.56 -14.62
C LEU A 80 6.20 10.29 -13.85
N PRO A 81 7.20 10.36 -12.94
CA PRO A 81 7.62 9.21 -12.12
C PRO A 81 6.56 8.79 -11.09
N ARG A 82 5.78 9.76 -10.63
CA ARG A 82 4.73 9.65 -9.62
C ARG A 82 3.49 8.94 -10.20
N MET A 83 3.16 9.16 -11.47
CA MET A 83 2.12 8.41 -12.19
C MET A 83 2.44 6.92 -12.36
N VAL A 84 3.69 6.59 -12.71
CA VAL A 84 4.11 5.18 -12.82
C VAL A 84 4.04 4.51 -11.44
N PHE A 85 4.47 5.20 -10.38
CA PHE A 85 4.33 4.71 -9.02
C PHE A 85 2.86 4.56 -8.60
N ALA A 86 1.98 5.50 -8.92
CA ALA A 86 0.56 5.42 -8.58
C ALA A 86 -0.17 4.27 -9.30
N ALA A 87 0.07 4.13 -10.60
CA ALA A 87 -0.51 3.05 -11.40
C ALA A 87 -0.03 1.66 -10.94
N VAL A 88 1.23 1.56 -10.52
CA VAL A 88 1.86 0.28 -10.16
C VAL A 88 1.68 -0.08 -8.69
N VAL A 89 1.82 0.87 -7.77
CA VAL A 89 1.85 0.60 -6.34
C VAL A 89 0.49 0.85 -5.70
N VAL A 90 -0.27 1.80 -6.25
CA VAL A 90 -1.49 2.32 -5.61
C VAL A 90 -2.79 1.88 -6.29
N ASN A 91 -2.75 1.54 -7.59
CA ASN A 91 -3.94 1.15 -8.40
C ASN A 91 -4.92 2.30 -8.56
N ALA A 92 -4.38 3.49 -8.81
CA ALA A 92 -5.13 4.67 -9.14
C ALA A 92 -4.73 5.16 -10.52
#